data_AF-A0A7C5PGA6-F1
#
_entry.id   AF-A0A7C5PGA6-F1
#
_cell.length_a   1.000
_cell.length_b   1.000
_cell.length_c   1.000
_cell.angle_alpha   90.00
_cell.angle_beta   90.00
_cell.angle_gamma   90.00
#
_symmetry.space_group_name_H-M   'P 1'
#
loop_
_entity.id
_entity.type
_entity.pdbx_description
1 polymer ?
#
loop_
_entity_poly.entity_id
_entity_poly.type
_entity_poly.pdbx_seq_one_letter_code
_entity_poly.pdbx_strand_id
1 'polypeptide(L)'
;MPRKPVILGLFGLTALIQIAVPAGIAWKKETVLRSGKLFKFSIHGRDPRDFFKGSYIRLWFTLCDLPVPRSAVGKNGDHVFLVLKTDKEGYAAVKAALPERPTGTEDYVMARVVKDYRGIFFPRFEFDRFYLDEETAKKADGLAGASRRGPSYALVRIKDGDAVVENVVIQGVSLK
;
A
#
# COMPACT_ATOMS: atom_id res chain seq x y z
N MET A 1 -33.27 0.71 35.57
CA MET A 1 -33.16 1.37 34.24
C MET A 1 -32.17 2.52 34.35
N PRO A 2 -31.14 2.60 33.49
CA PRO A 2 -30.19 3.72 33.53
C PRO A 2 -30.92 5.06 33.31
N ARG A 3 -30.53 6.11 34.03
CA ARG A 3 -31.15 7.44 33.93
C ARG A 3 -30.87 8.03 32.54
N LYS A 4 -31.88 8.65 31.91
CA LYS A 4 -31.80 9.30 30.58
C LYS A 4 -30.51 10.13 30.33
N PRO A 5 -30.01 10.97 31.26
CA PRO A 5 -28.75 11.72 31.05
C PRO A 5 -27.51 10.83 30.95
N VAL A 6 -27.49 9.68 31.64
CA VAL A 6 -26.37 8.72 31.57
C VAL A 6 -26.34 8.05 30.20
N ILE A 7 -27.50 7.73 29.64
CA ILE A 7 -27.62 7.15 28.30
C ILE A 7 -27.16 8.14 27.23
N LEU A 8 -27.57 9.41 27.34
CA LEU A 8 -27.14 10.47 26.41
C LEU A 8 -25.63 10.73 26.49
N GLY A 9 -25.05 10.72 27.69
CA GLY A 9 -23.59 10.83 27.88
C GLY A 9 -22.84 9.66 27.25
N LEU A 10 -23.31 8.42 27.45
CA LEU A 10 -22.70 7.22 26.86
C LEU A 10 -22.80 7.22 25.32
N PHE A 11 -23.94 7.68 24.79
CA PHE A 11 -24.14 7.83 23.35
C PHE A 11 -23.18 8.86 22.75
N GLY A 12 -23.05 10.04 23.37
CA GLY A 12 -22.12 11.08 22.93
C GLY A 12 -20.67 10.59 22.95
N LEU A 13 -20.26 9.90 24.02
CA LEU A 13 -18.91 9.31 24.12
C LEU A 13 -18.65 8.29 23.00
N THR A 14 -19.63 7.42 22.72
CA THR A 14 -19.51 6.41 21.66
C THR A 14 -19.42 7.07 20.28
N ALA A 15 -20.23 8.09 20.01
CA ALA A 15 -20.18 8.85 18.76
C ALA A 15 -18.82 9.55 18.57
N LEU A 16 -18.25 10.13 19.64
CA LEU A 16 -16.92 10.74 19.59
C LEU A 16 -15.83 9.71 19.28
N ILE A 17 -15.86 8.54 19.92
CA ILE A 17 -14.91 7.45 19.64
C ILE A 17 -15.04 6.99 18.18
N GLN A 18 -16.27 6.87 17.67
CA GLN A 18 -16.53 6.47 16.29
C GLN A 18 -15.98 7.46 15.25
N ILE A 19 -15.93 8.76 15.56
CA ILE A 19 -15.34 9.79 14.68
C ILE A 19 -13.81 9.85 14.85
N ALA A 20 -13.31 9.70 16.07
CA ALA A 20 -11.89 9.82 16.37
C ALA A 20 -11.03 8.75 15.66
N VAL A 21 -11.54 7.53 15.55
CA VAL A 21 -10.83 6.42 14.88
C VAL A 21 -10.55 6.70 13.39
N PRO A 22 -11.56 6.96 12.52
CA PRO A 22 -11.31 7.28 11.11
C PRO A 22 -10.54 8.58 10.93
N ALA A 23 -10.75 9.58 11.79
CA ALA A 23 -9.96 10.82 11.77
C ALA A 23 -8.47 10.55 12.02
N GLY A 24 -8.14 9.70 13.00
CA GLY A 24 -6.76 9.29 13.28
C GLY A 24 -6.12 8.54 12.11
N ILE A 25 -6.86 7.65 11.45
CA ILE A 25 -6.39 6.94 10.24
C ILE A 25 -6.09 7.93 9.11
N ALA A 26 -6.99 8.88 8.85
CA ALA A 26 -6.83 9.90 7.83
C ALA A 26 -5.60 10.79 8.12
N TRP A 27 -5.44 11.24 9.37
CA TRP A 27 -4.30 12.03 9.80
C TRP A 27 -2.97 11.30 9.59
N LYS A 28 -2.93 10.00 9.95
CA LYS A 28 -1.73 9.17 9.76
C LYS A 28 -1.34 9.10 8.29
N LYS A 29 -2.30 8.82 7.40
CA LYS A 29 -2.07 8.77 5.94
C LYS A 29 -1.62 10.12 5.38
N GLU A 30 -2.23 11.22 5.82
CA GLU A 30 -1.83 12.57 5.42
C GLU A 30 -0.41 12.91 5.87
N THR A 31 -0.03 12.49 7.08
CA THR A 31 1.33 12.66 7.60
C THR A 31 2.36 11.91 6.75
N VAL A 32 2.05 10.67 6.33
CA VAL A 32 2.89 9.89 5.42
C VAL A 32 3.01 10.59 4.06
N LEU A 33 1.91 11.11 3.51
CA LEU A 33 1.94 11.83 2.23
C LEU A 33 2.78 13.11 2.27
N ARG A 34 2.71 13.87 3.37
CA ARG A 34 3.45 15.15 3.51
C ARG A 34 4.91 14.99 3.86
N SER A 35 5.24 14.05 4.74
CA SER A 35 6.57 13.95 5.36
C SER A 35 7.29 12.64 5.08
N GLY A 36 6.64 11.68 4.43
CA GLY A 36 7.25 10.41 4.06
C GLY A 36 8.23 10.55 2.91
N LYS A 37 9.19 9.63 2.84
CA LYS A 37 10.14 9.55 1.75
C LYS A 37 9.48 8.93 0.51
N LEU A 38 9.75 9.49 -0.65
CA LEU A 38 9.18 9.03 -1.91
C LEU A 38 10.01 7.89 -2.50
N PHE A 39 9.34 6.79 -2.84
CA PHE A 39 9.92 5.64 -3.51
C PHE A 39 9.14 5.31 -4.78
N LYS A 40 9.86 4.88 -5.81
CA LYS A 40 9.28 4.51 -7.11
C LYS A 40 9.14 2.99 -7.19
N PHE A 41 7.94 2.47 -7.06
CA PHE A 41 7.69 1.04 -7.13
C PHE A 41 7.35 0.61 -8.56
N SER A 42 8.09 -0.33 -9.11
CA SER A 42 7.77 -0.92 -10.42
C SER A 42 6.47 -1.72 -10.35
N ILE A 43 5.59 -1.52 -11.34
CA ILE A 43 4.31 -2.24 -11.46
C ILE A 43 4.33 -3.08 -12.74
N HIS A 44 3.86 -4.33 -12.63
CA HIS A 44 3.55 -5.15 -13.80
C HIS A 44 2.12 -4.90 -14.27
N GLY A 45 1.97 -4.67 -15.57
CA GLY A 45 0.68 -4.49 -16.22
C GLY A 45 -0.20 -5.74 -16.13
N ARG A 46 -1.09 -5.79 -15.15
CA ARG A 46 -2.17 -6.79 -15.06
C ARG A 46 -3.51 -6.07 -14.99
N ASP A 47 -4.41 -6.58 -15.81
CA ASP A 47 -5.76 -6.09 -16.16
C ASP A 47 -6.47 -5.22 -15.09
N PRO A 48 -6.78 -3.94 -15.38
CA PRO A 48 -7.58 -3.12 -14.50
C PRO A 48 -9.07 -3.28 -14.84
N ARG A 49 -9.81 -4.00 -13.98
CA ARG A 49 -11.03 -3.53 -13.29
C ARG A 49 -11.90 -4.68 -12.79
N ASP A 50 -12.67 -4.36 -11.75
CA ASP A 50 -13.89 -5.06 -11.35
C ASP A 50 -15.02 -4.02 -11.37
N PHE A 51 -15.92 -4.11 -12.36
CA PHE A 51 -16.97 -3.10 -12.64
C PHE A 51 -17.94 -2.85 -11.47
N PHE A 52 -17.98 -3.74 -10.48
CA PHE A 52 -18.93 -3.67 -9.37
C PHE A 52 -18.36 -3.05 -8.09
N LYS A 53 -17.06 -2.71 -8.04
CA LYS A 53 -16.37 -2.28 -6.80
C LYS A 53 -15.83 -0.84 -6.82
N GLY A 54 -16.30 -0.02 -7.76
CA GLY A 54 -15.86 1.36 -7.96
C GLY A 54 -14.62 1.48 -8.85
N SER A 55 -14.29 2.72 -9.24
CA SER A 55 -13.16 3.05 -10.11
C SER A 55 -11.83 2.98 -9.35
N TYR A 56 -11.24 1.80 -9.23
CA TYR A 56 -9.86 1.64 -8.77
C TYR A 56 -9.06 0.72 -9.69
N ILE A 57 -7.75 0.95 -9.73
CA ILE A 57 -6.80 0.04 -10.35
C ILE A 57 -6.08 -0.76 -9.27
N ARG A 58 -5.93 -2.07 -9.48
CA ARG A 58 -5.10 -2.91 -8.61
C ARG A 58 -3.65 -2.83 -9.08
N LEU A 59 -2.76 -2.50 -8.15
CA LEU A 59 -1.33 -2.38 -8.38
C LEU A 59 -0.63 -3.69 -8.05
N TRP A 60 0.09 -4.23 -9.02
CA TRP A 60 0.89 -5.45 -8.87
C TRP A 60 2.36 -5.09 -8.91
N PHE A 61 2.96 -4.95 -7.73
CA PHE A 61 4.36 -4.54 -7.61
C PHE A 61 5.31 -5.70 -7.92
N THR A 62 6.38 -5.42 -8.66
CA THR A 62 7.46 -6.39 -8.94
C THR A 62 8.06 -6.97 -7.65
N LEU A 63 8.11 -6.17 -6.58
CA LEU A 63 8.63 -6.61 -5.28
C LEU A 63 7.77 -7.71 -4.62
N CYS A 64 6.50 -7.87 -5.02
CA CYS A 64 5.64 -8.96 -4.56
C CYS A 64 6.07 -10.33 -5.10
N ASP A 65 6.85 -10.37 -6.18
CA ASP A 65 7.32 -11.61 -6.79
C ASP A 65 8.70 -12.03 -6.23
N LEU A 66 9.29 -11.23 -5.33
CA LEU A 66 10.55 -11.57 -4.67
C LEU A 66 10.30 -12.51 -3.47
N PRO A 67 10.96 -13.67 -3.42
CA PRO A 67 10.81 -14.59 -2.31
C PRO A 67 11.40 -13.98 -1.03
N VAL A 68 10.67 -14.10 0.07
CA VAL A 68 11.12 -13.70 1.41
C VAL A 68 11.84 -14.87 2.06
N PRO A 69 13.04 -14.66 2.64
CA PRO A 69 13.76 -15.72 3.33
C PRO A 69 12.99 -16.19 4.56
N ARG A 70 13.04 -17.50 4.81
CA ARG A 70 12.36 -18.14 5.96
C ARG A 70 12.92 -17.70 7.32
N SER A 71 14.11 -17.12 7.36
CA SER A 71 14.66 -16.49 8.56
C SER A 71 13.93 -15.22 8.98
N ALA A 72 13.20 -14.57 8.06
CA ALA A 72 12.44 -13.36 8.33
C ALA A 72 10.95 -13.63 8.60
N VAL A 73 10.50 -14.89 8.48
CA VAL A 73 9.07 -15.25 8.48
C VAL A 73 8.86 -16.63 9.07
N GLY A 74 8.02 -16.73 10.12
CA GLY A 74 7.69 -18.01 10.74
C GLY A 74 6.55 -18.75 10.05
N LYS A 75 5.46 -18.03 9.73
CA LYS A 75 4.18 -18.60 9.28
C LYS A 75 3.53 -17.76 8.17
N ASN A 76 2.56 -18.38 7.51
CA ASN A 76 1.73 -17.71 6.52
C ASN A 76 0.86 -16.64 7.20
N GLY A 77 0.80 -15.44 6.63
CA GLY A 77 0.07 -14.31 7.20
C GLY A 77 0.86 -13.45 8.17
N ASP A 78 2.09 -13.84 8.52
CA ASP A 78 2.98 -13.01 9.35
C ASP A 78 3.33 -11.69 8.65
N HIS A 79 3.69 -10.70 9.46
CA HIS A 79 4.24 -9.44 8.96
C HIS A 79 5.74 -9.56 8.75
N VAL A 80 6.24 -8.91 7.69
CA VAL A 80 7.66 -8.75 7.40
C VAL A 80 7.95 -7.28 7.12
N PHE A 81 9.10 -6.82 7.58
CA PHE A 81 9.59 -5.46 7.33
C PHE A 81 10.63 -5.52 6.21
N LEU A 82 10.31 -4.93 5.06
CA LEU A 82 11.21 -4.87 3.92
C LEU A 82 11.96 -3.54 3.96
N VAL A 83 13.27 -3.59 4.22
CA VAL A 83 14.15 -2.42 4.11
C VAL A 83 14.36 -2.13 2.64
N LEU A 84 14.08 -0.90 2.23
CA LEU A 84 14.15 -0.45 0.87
C LEU A 84 15.48 0.26 0.59
N LYS A 85 15.88 0.19 -0.67
CA LYS A 85 16.95 1.00 -1.25
C LYS A 85 16.50 1.46 -2.64
N THR A 86 17.09 2.54 -3.12
CA THR A 86 16.91 2.96 -4.52
C THR A 86 17.95 2.25 -5.38
N ASP A 87 17.53 1.64 -6.47
CA ASP A 87 18.42 1.04 -7.46
C ASP A 87 19.01 2.09 -8.43
N LYS A 88 19.81 1.64 -9.40
CA LYS A 88 20.46 2.53 -10.39
C LYS A 88 19.47 3.19 -11.34
N GLU A 89 18.29 2.61 -11.52
CA GLU A 89 17.22 3.11 -12.40
C GLU A 89 16.22 4.01 -11.65
N GLY A 90 16.45 4.22 -10.35
CA GLY A 90 15.61 5.05 -9.48
C GLY A 90 14.40 4.32 -8.91
N TYR A 91 14.30 3.00 -9.05
CA TYR A 91 13.21 2.19 -8.50
C TYR A 91 13.55 1.66 -7.10
N ALA A 92 12.49 1.35 -6.34
CA ALA A 92 12.58 0.72 -5.04
C ALA A 92 12.99 -0.74 -5.19
N ALA A 93 14.07 -1.13 -4.51
CA ALA A 93 14.55 -2.48 -4.40
C ALA A 93 14.64 -2.90 -2.92
N VAL A 94 14.48 -4.20 -2.66
CA VAL A 94 14.65 -4.73 -1.29
C VAL A 94 16.14 -4.85 -0.98
N LYS A 95 16.58 -4.25 0.12
CA LYS A 95 17.91 -4.41 0.69
C LYS A 95 17.96 -5.60 1.65
N ALA A 96 16.95 -5.72 2.51
CA ALA A 96 16.82 -6.79 3.50
C ALA A 96 15.36 -7.01 3.88
N ALA A 97 15.03 -8.22 4.31
CA ALA A 97 13.76 -8.56 4.93
C ALA A 97 14.01 -8.92 6.39
N LEU A 98 13.30 -8.27 7.30
CA LEU A 98 13.45 -8.42 8.74
C LEU A 98 12.13 -8.87 9.37
N PRO A 99 12.16 -9.75 10.38
CA PRO A 99 10.97 -10.17 11.11
C PRO A 99 10.44 -9.07 12.04
N GLU A 100 11.32 -8.16 12.48
CA GLU A 100 11.01 -7.08 13.40
C GLU A 100 11.27 -5.71 12.79
N ARG A 101 10.66 -4.68 13.38
CA ARG A 101 10.78 -3.29 12.94
C ARG A 101 12.26 -2.85 13.02
N PRO A 102 12.86 -2.35 11.94
CA PRO A 102 14.23 -1.86 11.98
C PRO A 102 14.32 -0.57 12.81
N THR A 103 15.32 -0.49 13.69
CA THR A 103 15.56 0.67 14.57
C THR A 103 16.52 1.71 13.99
N GLY A 104 17.21 1.38 12.89
CA GLY A 104 18.24 2.24 12.28
C GLY A 104 17.85 2.90 10.96
N THR A 105 16.62 2.73 10.48
CA THR A 105 16.15 3.34 9.23
C THR A 105 14.65 3.51 9.22
N GLU A 106 14.17 4.58 8.58
CA GLU A 106 12.75 4.80 8.26
C GLU A 106 12.40 4.30 6.85
N ASP A 107 13.39 3.90 6.06
CA ASP A 107 13.26 3.41 4.69
C ASP A 107 12.84 1.95 4.67
N TYR A 108 11.72 1.62 5.29
CA TYR A 108 11.17 0.28 5.29
C TYR A 108 9.66 0.28 5.12
N VAL A 109 9.14 -0.81 4.59
CA VAL A 109 7.70 -1.00 4.39
C VAL A 109 7.26 -2.29 5.04
N MET A 110 6.11 -2.24 5.72
CA MET A 110 5.48 -3.44 6.26
C MET A 110 4.69 -4.16 5.16
N ALA A 111 4.87 -5.47 5.06
CA ALA A 111 4.09 -6.33 4.18
C ALA A 111 3.60 -7.57 4.93
N ARG A 112 2.49 -8.14 4.48
CA ARG A 112 2.06 -9.46 4.93
C ARG A 112 2.64 -10.51 4.01
N VAL A 113 3.05 -11.66 4.55
CA VAL A 113 3.58 -12.75 3.72
C VAL A 113 2.49 -13.77 3.37
N VAL A 114 2.53 -14.23 2.13
CA VAL A 114 1.68 -15.32 1.63
C VAL A 114 2.55 -16.45 1.13
N LYS A 115 2.28 -17.66 1.62
CA LYS A 115 2.95 -18.90 1.23
C LYS A 115 2.31 -19.45 -0.04
N ASP A 116 3.13 -19.77 -1.03
CA ASP A 116 2.68 -20.46 -2.24
C ASP A 116 2.57 -21.98 -2.03
N TYR A 117 2.15 -22.71 -3.08
CA TYR A 117 2.03 -24.17 -3.06
C TYR A 117 3.38 -24.89 -2.92
N ARG A 118 4.51 -24.25 -3.28
CA ARG A 118 5.87 -24.79 -3.13
C ARG A 118 6.46 -24.49 -1.75
N GLY A 119 5.75 -23.71 -0.94
CA GLY A 119 6.15 -23.30 0.39
C GLY A 119 7.08 -22.10 0.46
N ILE A 120 7.17 -21.32 -0.62
CA ILE A 120 7.90 -20.06 -0.73
C ILE A 120 7.01 -18.92 -0.25
N PHE A 121 7.57 -18.00 0.53
CA PHE A 121 6.86 -16.83 1.02
C PHE A 121 7.04 -15.65 0.08
N PHE A 122 5.95 -14.95 -0.23
CA PHE A 122 5.93 -13.75 -1.05
C PHE A 122 5.29 -12.59 -0.28
N PRO A 123 5.81 -11.37 -0.37
CA PRO A 123 5.22 -10.24 0.31
C PRO A 123 3.97 -9.77 -0.44
N ARG A 124 2.99 -9.31 0.34
CA ARG A 124 1.76 -8.65 -0.11
C ARG A 124 1.65 -7.33 0.62
N PHE A 125 1.69 -6.26 -0.16
CA PHE A 125 1.49 -4.91 0.34
C PHE A 125 0.00 -4.62 0.54
N GLU A 126 -0.33 -3.84 1.56
CA GLU A 126 -1.72 -3.43 1.84
C GLU A 126 -2.15 -2.21 0.99
N PHE A 127 -1.21 -1.57 0.30
CA PHE A 127 -1.43 -0.44 -0.61
C PHE A 127 -1.50 -0.88 -2.09
N ASP A 128 -2.25 -1.95 -2.35
CA ASP A 128 -2.40 -2.57 -3.68
C ASP A 128 -3.51 -1.95 -4.53
N ARG A 129 -4.13 -0.84 -4.10
CA ARG A 129 -5.24 -0.18 -4.82
C ARG A 129 -5.00 1.31 -4.93
N PHE A 130 -5.26 1.84 -6.12
CA PHE A 130 -5.28 3.27 -6.38
C PHE A 130 -6.66 3.67 -6.88
N TYR A 131 -7.34 4.52 -6.11
CA TYR A 131 -8.68 4.99 -6.39
C TYR A 131 -8.63 6.19 -7.34
N LEU A 132 -9.49 6.17 -8.35
CA LEU A 132 -9.54 7.15 -9.43
C LEU A 132 -10.96 7.71 -9.54
N ASP A 133 -11.08 8.93 -10.04
CA ASP A 133 -12.35 9.41 -10.58
C ASP A 133 -12.71 8.62 -11.86
N GLU A 134 -13.97 8.72 -12.28
CA GLU A 134 -14.48 7.94 -13.41
C GLU A 134 -13.83 8.33 -14.76
N GLU A 135 -13.46 9.59 -14.93
CA GLU A 135 -12.84 10.09 -16.17
C GLU A 135 -11.41 9.58 -16.30
N THR A 136 -10.63 9.69 -15.22
CA THR A 136 -9.26 9.17 -15.16
C THR A 136 -9.23 7.65 -15.23
N ALA A 137 -10.22 6.97 -14.66
CA ALA A 137 -10.36 5.53 -14.82
C ALA A 137 -10.57 5.15 -16.30
N LYS A 138 -11.44 5.86 -17.05
CA LYS A 138 -11.63 5.62 -18.49
C LYS A 138 -10.34 5.83 -19.29
N LYS A 139 -9.54 6.84 -18.93
CA LYS A 139 -8.20 7.06 -19.52
C LYS A 139 -7.25 5.90 -19.21
N ALA A 140 -7.25 5.41 -17.97
CA ALA A 140 -6.43 4.28 -17.55
C ALA A 140 -6.80 2.97 -18.29
N ASP A 141 -8.07 2.74 -18.63
CA ASP A 141 -8.50 1.58 -19.44
C ASP A 141 -7.90 1.61 -20.83
N GLY A 142 -7.89 2.77 -21.49
CA GLY A 142 -7.24 2.95 -22.79
C GLY A 142 -5.74 2.62 -22.74
N LEU A 143 -5.13 2.79 -21.56
CA LEU A 143 -3.72 2.51 -21.28
C LEU A 143 -3.47 1.09 -20.71
N ALA A 144 -4.52 0.31 -20.41
CA ALA A 144 -4.41 -1.01 -19.80
C ALA A 144 -3.59 -1.98 -20.65
N GLY A 145 -3.85 -2.02 -21.97
CA GLY A 145 -3.04 -2.78 -22.93
C GLY A 145 -1.61 -2.25 -23.08
N ALA A 146 -1.41 -0.97 -22.78
CA ALA A 146 -0.13 -0.27 -22.90
C ALA A 146 0.79 -0.53 -21.69
N SER A 147 0.22 -0.82 -20.51
CA SER A 147 0.99 -1.26 -19.32
C SER A 147 1.86 -2.50 -19.57
N ARG A 148 1.54 -3.33 -20.57
CA ARG A 148 2.35 -4.48 -21.02
C ARG A 148 3.54 -4.09 -21.90
N ARG A 149 3.56 -2.87 -22.44
CA ARG A 149 4.49 -2.42 -23.49
C ARG A 149 5.44 -1.32 -23.05
N GLY A 150 5.26 -0.72 -21.87
CA GLY A 150 6.11 0.38 -21.39
C GLY A 150 6.25 0.46 -19.87
N PRO A 151 7.21 1.26 -19.37
CA PRO A 151 7.49 1.38 -17.95
C PRO A 151 6.28 1.93 -17.20
N SER A 152 5.83 1.19 -16.19
CA SER A 152 4.71 1.57 -15.32
C SER A 152 5.16 1.51 -13.87
N TYR A 153 4.87 2.53 -13.08
CA TYR A 153 5.33 2.63 -11.71
C TYR A 153 4.40 3.43 -10.81
N ALA A 154 4.42 3.12 -9.52
CA ALA A 154 3.73 3.91 -8.50
C ALA A 154 4.75 4.74 -7.73
N LEU A 155 4.36 5.97 -7.42
CA LEU A 155 5.03 6.82 -6.46
C LEU A 155 4.40 6.56 -5.10
N VAL A 156 5.18 5.99 -4.17
CA VAL A 156 4.71 5.59 -2.85
C VAL A 156 5.51 6.36 -1.79
N ARG A 157 4.80 7.06 -0.91
CA ARG A 157 5.37 7.72 0.26
C ARG A 157 5.43 6.74 1.40
N ILE A 158 6.59 6.66 2.05
CA ILE A 158 6.84 5.73 3.14
C ILE A 158 7.32 6.50 4.36
N LYS A 159 6.74 6.17 5.52
CA LYS A 159 7.15 6.70 6.81
C LYS A 159 6.80 5.69 7.90
N ASP A 160 7.77 5.37 8.76
CA ASP A 160 7.55 4.49 9.92
C ASP A 160 6.95 3.11 9.60
N GLY A 161 7.14 2.61 8.37
CA GLY A 161 6.57 1.35 7.89
C GLY A 161 5.20 1.47 7.24
N ASP A 162 4.53 2.61 7.39
CA ASP A 162 3.32 2.94 6.66
C ASP A 162 3.66 3.44 5.26
N ALA A 163 2.82 3.06 4.31
CA ALA A 163 3.00 3.38 2.90
C ALA A 163 1.68 3.87 2.29
N VAL A 164 1.76 4.97 1.54
CA VAL A 164 0.62 5.54 0.82
C VAL A 164 1.01 5.80 -0.62
N VAL A 165 0.20 5.30 -1.56
CA VAL A 165 0.37 5.59 -2.99
C VAL A 165 -0.02 7.04 -3.24
N GLU A 166 0.96 7.84 -3.64
CA GLU A 166 0.76 9.25 -3.97
C GLU A 166 0.26 9.43 -5.41
N ASN A 167 0.80 8.64 -6.34
CA ASN A 167 0.47 8.70 -7.76
C ASN A 167 0.82 7.38 -8.46
N VAL A 168 0.22 7.14 -9.62
CA VAL A 168 0.54 6.03 -10.52
C VAL A 168 0.81 6.58 -11.91
N VAL A 169 1.92 6.16 -12.50
CA VAL A 169 2.34 6.56 -13.84
C VAL A 169 2.37 5.32 -14.74
N ILE A 170 1.59 5.35 -15.81
CA ILE A 170 1.53 4.27 -16.81
C ILE A 170 2.00 4.85 -18.15
N GLN A 171 3.09 4.32 -18.70
CA GLN A 171 3.70 4.83 -19.93
C GLN A 171 3.95 6.35 -19.95
N GLY A 172 4.32 6.93 -18.81
CA GLY A 172 4.56 8.37 -18.69
C GLY A 172 3.31 9.23 -18.46
N VAL A 173 2.11 8.64 -18.49
CA VAL A 173 0.86 9.33 -18.15
C VAL A 173 0.60 9.21 -16.64
N SER A 174 0.47 10.35 -15.97
CA SER A 174 0.05 10.46 -14.57
C SER A 174 -1.45 10.21 -14.41
N LEU A 175 -1.83 9.48 -13.37
CA LEU A 175 -3.23 9.18 -13.03
C LEU A 175 -3.76 9.97 -11.81
N LYS A 176 -2.99 10.95 -11.32
CA LYS A 176 -3.41 11.93 -10.32
C LYS A 176 -3.85 13.22 -10.97
#